data_AF-A0A316FI35-F1
#
_entry.id   AF-A0A316FI35-F1
#
_cell.length_a   1.000
_cell.length_b   1.000
_cell.length_c   1.000
_cell.angle_alpha   90.00
_cell.angle_beta   90.00
_cell.angle_gamma   90.00
#
_symmetry.space_group_name_H-M   'P 1'
#
loop_
_entity.id
_entity.type
_entity.pdbx_description
1 polymer ?
#
loop_
_entity_poly.entity_id
_entity_poly.type
_entity_poly.pdbx_seq_one_letter_code
_entity_poly.pdbx_strand_id
1 'polypeptide(L)'
;MSFTFAINDVNSLSFKRLIEVLGINDLQFVDSHKKPENDLWPDGFTYVFRNKQSARPLEVDYENKRVGVRVFTGSSVEDHQLAIDLTKAIAKLNNSSITPEDNEKLSLTEFSSEYGSEWAKESAYRSVESIISFQQKKNQACMINGVYSEMEVGDRLVKQLMSDKESMHQEFFERLKKLNYLSDDDVFESNNLVLQNEDGTRNVRMAVYPKNIATLIFDKNTLVTVADDLQNENQESDSPVVTVEQLSELVGEQAKWLSERVLLLPEISGDDWERLISKAESVSIKDIFEYGYDCGNDQFASKERLSDKLTEEDIEVLIYAPVVSFCMVAMADGKVDNKEVKAFQTELAKGIVTDSELMMYIITNVISRFDSLIIDIFEAKVDLREILQQINHVVNQKLSKEDGNKFKVAMLEIGKNVAEASGGFLGFFGSKISKEEERALSALVIALGIEL
;
A
#
# COMPACT_ATOMS: atom_id res chain seq x y z
N MET A 1 25.20 2.18 5.39
CA MET A 1 25.60 2.18 6.81
C MET A 1 24.63 3.06 7.58
N SER A 2 24.09 2.58 8.71
CA SER A 2 23.37 3.43 9.66
C SER A 2 24.37 4.28 10.45
N PHE A 3 23.88 5.28 11.18
CA PHE A 3 24.69 6.09 12.08
C PHE A 3 24.00 6.20 13.44
N THR A 4 24.73 5.99 14.54
CA THR A 4 24.15 6.04 15.90
C THR A 4 24.78 7.14 16.76
N PHE A 5 23.94 7.91 17.45
CA PHE A 5 24.33 8.79 18.55
C PHE A 5 24.00 8.14 19.89
N ALA A 6 25.00 7.91 20.75
CA ALA A 6 24.79 7.37 22.08
C ALA A 6 24.79 8.48 23.14
N ILE A 7 23.84 8.43 24.08
CA ILE A 7 23.67 9.39 25.16
C ILE A 7 23.65 8.59 26.46
N ASN A 8 24.62 8.84 27.33
CA ASN A 8 24.75 8.13 28.61
C ASN A 8 24.08 8.91 29.74
N ASP A 9 23.89 8.26 30.88
CA ASP A 9 23.38 8.86 32.12
C ASP A 9 21.93 9.43 32.02
N VAL A 10 21.11 8.86 31.13
CA VAL A 10 19.69 9.21 30.94
C VAL A 10 18.82 8.45 31.95
N ASN A 11 18.64 9.02 33.15
CA ASN A 11 17.91 8.35 34.24
C ASN A 11 16.41 8.15 33.96
N SER A 12 15.80 9.05 33.19
CA SER A 12 14.40 8.96 32.77
C SER A 12 14.18 9.83 31.55
N LEU A 13 13.37 9.38 30.59
CA LEU A 13 13.04 10.17 29.40
C LEU A 13 11.55 10.52 29.39
N SER A 14 11.22 11.76 29.79
CA SER A 14 9.84 12.27 29.74
C SER A 14 9.49 12.69 28.32
N PHE A 15 8.41 12.12 27.79
CA PHE A 15 7.98 12.38 26.41
C PHE A 15 7.50 13.83 26.22
N LYS A 16 6.67 14.35 27.11
CA LYS A 16 6.15 15.73 27.06
C LYS A 16 7.27 16.76 27.11
N ARG A 17 8.23 16.59 28.03
CA ARG A 17 9.39 17.50 28.14
C ARG A 17 10.26 17.42 26.89
N LEU A 18 10.41 16.23 26.31
CA LEU A 18 11.14 16.04 25.06
C LEU A 18 10.48 16.79 23.90
N ILE A 19 9.17 16.60 23.72
CA ILE A 19 8.37 17.30 22.71
C ILE A 19 8.43 18.82 22.90
N GLU A 20 8.31 19.32 24.14
CA GLU A 20 8.43 20.74 24.45
C GLU A 20 9.80 21.31 24.04
N VAL A 21 10.88 20.58 24.30
CA VAL A 21 12.25 21.01 23.92
C VAL A 21 12.47 20.91 22.41
N LEU A 22 11.90 19.91 21.73
CA LEU A 22 12.00 19.74 20.28
C LEU A 22 11.20 20.79 19.51
N GLY A 23 10.07 21.24 20.07
CA GLY A 23 9.17 22.18 19.39
C GLY A 23 8.46 21.58 18.18
N ILE A 24 8.34 20.25 18.10
CA ILE A 24 7.62 19.52 17.04
C ILE A 24 6.37 18.87 17.60
N ASN A 25 5.25 18.94 16.87
CA ASN A 25 3.96 18.41 17.30
C ASN A 25 3.45 17.24 16.45
N ASP A 26 4.23 16.81 15.46
CA ASP A 26 3.90 15.81 14.45
C ASP A 26 4.77 14.55 14.56
N LEU A 27 5.43 14.36 15.71
CA LEU A 27 6.19 13.16 16.02
C LEU A 27 5.26 11.97 16.25
N GLN A 28 5.48 10.88 15.53
CA GLN A 28 4.70 9.66 15.57
C GLN A 28 5.60 8.44 15.82
N PHE A 29 4.96 7.31 16.10
CA PHE A 29 5.60 6.03 16.41
C PHE A 29 5.04 4.95 15.49
N VAL A 30 5.88 4.01 15.07
CA VAL A 30 5.44 2.86 14.26
C VAL A 30 4.55 1.96 15.13
N ASP A 31 3.33 1.68 14.68
CA ASP A 31 2.28 1.04 15.50
C ASP A 31 2.63 -0.36 16.03
N SER A 32 3.46 -1.11 15.30
CA SER A 32 3.92 -2.45 15.70
C SER A 32 4.96 -2.45 16.83
N HIS A 33 5.36 -1.27 17.33
CA HIS A 33 6.43 -1.12 18.32
C HIS A 33 5.96 -0.43 19.59
N LYS A 34 6.77 -0.56 20.64
CA LYS A 34 6.53 0.16 21.90
C LYS A 34 6.52 1.67 21.64
N LYS A 35 5.70 2.38 22.41
CA LYS A 35 5.60 3.84 22.40
C LYS A 35 5.52 4.39 23.82
N PRO A 36 5.78 5.69 24.04
CA PRO A 36 5.69 6.29 25.35
C PRO A 36 4.29 6.13 25.98
N GLU A 37 4.27 5.73 27.24
CA GLU A 37 3.06 5.58 28.05
C GLU A 37 3.21 6.35 29.35
N ASN A 38 2.13 7.01 29.80
CA ASN A 38 2.14 7.80 31.04
C ASN A 38 3.31 8.81 31.12
N ASP A 39 3.63 9.45 29.98
CA ASP A 39 4.74 10.40 29.83
C ASP A 39 6.16 9.79 29.91
N LEU A 40 6.32 8.47 29.93
CA LEU A 40 7.63 7.82 30.02
C LEU A 40 7.97 7.10 28.73
N TRP A 41 9.19 7.28 28.24
CA TRP A 41 9.74 6.49 27.14
C TRP A 41 9.95 5.04 27.61
N PRO A 42 9.55 4.03 26.80
CA PRO A 42 9.65 2.63 27.21
C PRO A 42 11.09 2.11 27.10
N ASP A 43 11.41 1.06 27.85
CA ASP A 43 12.67 0.32 27.71
C ASP A 43 12.69 -0.47 26.39
N GLY A 44 13.87 -0.52 25.75
CA GLY A 44 14.16 -1.18 24.48
C GLY A 44 13.94 -0.30 23.27
N PHE A 45 13.62 -0.92 22.13
CA PHE A 45 13.49 -0.24 20.84
C PHE A 45 12.12 0.42 20.65
N THR A 46 12.17 1.64 20.11
CA THR A 46 11.04 2.37 19.57
C THR A 46 11.41 2.93 18.20
N TYR A 47 10.44 3.10 17.33
CA TYR A 47 10.65 3.64 15.98
C TYR A 47 9.83 4.91 15.82
N VAL A 48 10.52 6.01 15.51
CA VAL A 48 9.98 7.37 15.61
C VAL A 48 10.17 8.10 14.29
N PHE A 49 9.15 8.82 13.85
CA PHE A 49 9.19 9.55 12.58
C PHE A 49 8.31 10.80 12.64
N ARG A 50 8.44 11.69 11.65
CA ARG A 50 7.53 12.83 11.48
C ARG A 50 6.57 12.55 10.33
N ASN A 51 5.27 12.62 10.59
CA ASN A 51 4.26 12.31 9.61
C ASN A 51 4.40 13.18 8.35
N LYS A 52 4.34 12.56 7.16
CA LYS A 52 4.52 13.19 5.84
C LYS A 52 5.86 13.89 5.59
N GLN A 53 6.78 13.88 6.55
CA GLN A 53 8.11 14.48 6.40
C GLN A 53 9.20 13.43 6.34
N SER A 54 9.10 12.39 7.16
CA SER A 54 10.07 11.32 7.23
C SER A 54 9.95 10.35 6.07
N ALA A 55 11.10 9.97 5.50
CA ALA A 55 11.17 8.89 4.53
C ALA A 55 11.35 7.53 5.23
N ARG A 56 12.07 7.52 6.36
CA ARG A 56 12.30 6.34 7.21
C ARG A 56 12.13 6.70 8.69
N PRO A 57 11.73 5.74 9.56
CA PRO A 57 11.76 5.97 10.99
C PRO A 57 13.19 5.97 11.53
N LEU A 58 13.41 6.72 12.60
CA LEU A 58 14.57 6.59 13.47
C LEU A 58 14.36 5.48 14.46
N GLU A 59 15.42 4.75 14.80
CA GLU A 59 15.39 3.82 15.92
C GLU A 59 15.92 4.51 17.17
N VAL A 60 15.13 4.45 18.25
CA VAL A 60 15.54 4.93 19.57
C VAL A 60 15.54 3.74 20.51
N ASP A 61 16.74 3.36 20.93
CA ASP A 61 17.02 2.30 21.89
C ASP A 61 17.23 2.92 23.27
N TYR A 62 16.38 2.62 24.25
CA TYR A 62 16.54 3.09 25.62
C TYR A 62 16.71 1.92 26.58
N GLU A 63 17.93 1.70 27.06
CA GLU A 63 18.24 0.62 28.01
C GLU A 63 19.35 1.05 28.97
N ASN A 64 19.26 0.61 30.23
CA ASN A 64 20.32 0.81 31.23
C ASN A 64 20.80 2.27 31.37
N LYS A 65 19.86 3.23 31.28
CA LYS A 65 20.15 4.68 31.30
C LYS A 65 21.00 5.18 30.14
N ARG A 66 21.03 4.43 29.04
CA ARG A 66 21.66 4.82 27.79
C ARG A 66 20.59 4.93 26.72
N VAL A 67 20.62 6.01 25.96
CA VAL A 67 19.80 6.16 24.75
C VAL A 67 20.70 6.07 23.53
N GLY A 68 20.35 5.22 22.57
CA GLY A 68 20.89 5.24 21.21
C GLY A 68 19.87 5.82 20.25
N VAL A 69 20.21 6.90 19.54
CA VAL A 69 19.41 7.44 18.44
C VAL A 69 20.09 7.05 17.13
N ARG A 70 19.47 6.16 16.37
CA ARG A 70 20.02 5.61 15.12
C ARG A 70 19.23 6.10 13.91
N VAL A 71 19.94 6.60 12.92
CA VAL A 71 19.44 6.92 11.58
C VAL A 71 19.89 5.84 10.59
N PHE A 72 18.96 5.30 9.81
CA PHE A 72 19.26 4.22 8.86
C PHE A 72 19.82 4.74 7.53
N THR A 73 20.46 3.86 6.76
CA THR A 73 20.90 4.17 5.39
C THR A 73 19.70 4.51 4.50
N GLY A 74 19.77 5.56 3.68
CA GLY A 74 18.65 5.97 2.83
C GLY A 74 17.55 6.71 3.59
N SER A 75 17.81 7.17 4.82
CA SER A 75 16.93 8.13 5.51
C SER A 75 17.12 9.53 4.91
N SER A 76 16.08 10.36 4.90
CA SER A 76 16.13 11.67 4.27
C SER A 76 16.97 12.68 5.05
N VAL A 77 17.17 13.87 4.47
CA VAL A 77 17.81 15.00 5.16
C VAL A 77 17.02 15.37 6.43
N GLU A 78 15.69 15.35 6.34
CA GLU A 78 14.80 15.63 7.48
C GLU A 78 14.94 14.58 8.58
N ASP A 79 15.11 13.30 8.23
CA ASP A 79 15.32 12.22 9.20
C ASP A 79 16.66 12.37 9.93
N HIS A 80 17.72 12.73 9.21
CA HIS A 80 19.02 13.01 9.83
C HIS A 80 18.93 14.24 10.75
N GLN A 81 18.22 15.29 10.34
CA GLN A 81 18.00 16.47 11.16
C GLN A 81 17.19 16.14 12.42
N LEU A 82 16.14 15.31 12.29
CA LEU A 82 15.38 14.81 13.43
C LEU A 82 16.27 14.02 14.40
N ALA A 83 17.18 13.18 13.91
CA ALA A 83 18.09 12.43 14.76
C ALA A 83 19.03 13.34 15.57
N ILE A 84 19.56 14.40 14.93
CA ILE A 84 20.38 15.43 15.58
C ILE A 84 19.57 16.16 16.65
N ASP A 85 18.35 16.61 16.31
CA ASP A 85 17.51 17.40 17.20
C ASP A 85 17.03 16.59 18.41
N LEU A 86 16.64 15.33 18.17
CA LEU A 86 16.30 14.37 19.22
C LEU A 86 17.48 14.13 20.15
N THR A 87 18.68 13.92 19.60
CA THR A 87 19.91 13.73 20.38
C THR A 87 20.22 14.95 21.25
N LYS A 88 20.15 16.16 20.67
CA LYS A 88 20.36 17.43 21.38
C LYS A 88 19.35 17.62 22.51
N ALA A 89 18.07 17.35 22.25
CA ALA A 89 17.00 17.52 23.22
C ALA A 89 17.16 16.56 24.41
N ILE A 90 17.45 15.28 24.15
CA ILE A 90 17.67 14.27 25.21
C ILE A 90 18.90 14.63 26.05
N ALA A 91 20.03 14.96 25.40
CA ALA A 91 21.25 15.35 26.09
C ALA A 91 21.05 16.61 26.96
N LYS A 92 20.35 17.63 26.43
CA LYS A 92 20.01 18.86 27.16
C LYS A 92 19.14 18.59 28.39
N LEU A 93 18.13 17.74 28.27
CA LEU A 93 17.21 17.42 29.38
C LEU A 93 17.89 16.67 30.52
N ASN A 94 18.94 15.91 30.23
CA ASN A 94 19.65 15.07 31.20
C ASN A 94 21.01 15.63 31.62
N ASN A 95 21.45 16.75 31.03
CA ASN A 95 22.82 17.26 31.18
C ASN A 95 23.88 16.20 30.86
N SER A 96 23.61 15.41 29.81
CA SER A 96 24.41 14.27 29.38
C SER A 96 25.34 14.67 28.23
N SER A 97 26.45 13.96 28.13
CA SER A 97 27.32 13.96 26.94
C SER A 97 26.79 13.06 25.82
N ILE A 98 27.24 13.30 24.60
CA ILE A 98 26.89 12.53 23.41
C ILE A 98 28.15 11.82 22.89
N THR A 99 28.04 10.57 22.48
CA THR A 99 29.10 9.81 21.80
C THR A 99 28.59 9.39 20.43
N PRO A 100 28.94 10.14 19.37
CA PRO A 100 28.69 9.74 17.99
C PRO A 100 29.44 8.46 17.62
N GLU A 101 29.01 7.77 16.56
CA GLU A 101 29.66 6.53 16.10
C GLU A 101 31.09 6.75 15.58
N ASP A 102 31.38 7.93 15.03
CA ASP A 102 32.65 8.29 14.38
C ASP A 102 33.54 9.21 15.21
N ASN A 103 33.15 9.54 16.44
CA ASN A 103 33.90 10.46 17.29
C ASN A 103 33.92 10.00 18.76
N GLU A 104 34.80 10.63 19.55
CA GLU A 104 34.83 10.46 21.00
C GLU A 104 33.63 11.16 21.67
N LYS A 105 33.63 11.15 23.01
CA LYS A 105 32.60 11.77 23.84
C LYS A 105 32.63 13.30 23.70
N LEU A 106 31.53 13.88 23.24
CA LEU A 106 31.33 15.32 23.03
C LEU A 106 30.37 15.92 24.06
N SER A 107 30.61 17.19 24.41
CA SER A 107 29.61 18.04 25.04
C SER A 107 28.50 18.45 24.05
N LEU A 108 27.38 18.97 24.56
CA LEU A 108 26.29 19.45 23.71
C LEU A 108 26.74 20.59 22.75
N THR A 109 27.67 21.45 23.19
CA THR A 109 28.19 22.55 22.38
C THR A 109 29.08 22.03 21.25
N GLU A 110 30.01 21.12 21.55
CA GLU A 110 30.88 20.49 20.55
C GLU A 110 30.05 19.69 19.53
N PHE A 111 29.09 18.89 20.01
CA PHE A 111 28.16 18.17 19.14
C PHE A 111 27.40 19.11 18.20
N SER A 112 26.94 20.26 18.71
CA SER A 112 26.20 21.23 17.90
C SER A 112 27.07 21.95 16.85
N SER A 113 28.39 22.05 17.08
CA SER A 113 29.31 22.60 16.09
C SER A 113 29.71 21.59 15.00
N GLU A 114 29.72 20.30 15.32
CA GLU A 114 30.11 19.24 14.38
C GLU A 114 28.91 18.68 13.60
N TYR A 115 27.77 18.49 14.26
CA TYR A 115 26.57 17.87 13.68
C TYR A 115 25.45 18.90 13.54
N GLY A 116 25.27 19.36 12.30
CA GLY A 116 24.26 20.33 11.88
C GLY A 116 23.65 19.99 10.52
N SER A 117 23.03 20.98 9.87
CA SER A 117 22.32 20.80 8.60
C SER A 117 23.22 20.30 7.46
N GLU A 118 24.47 20.78 7.41
CA GLU A 118 25.44 20.33 6.39
C GLU A 118 25.79 18.86 6.56
N TRP A 119 26.04 18.40 7.80
CA TRP A 119 26.28 16.99 8.08
C TRP A 119 25.03 16.15 7.75
N ALA A 120 23.83 16.62 8.12
CA ALA A 120 22.58 15.91 7.83
C ALA A 120 22.41 15.69 6.32
N LYS A 121 22.67 16.72 5.52
CA LYS A 121 22.62 16.66 4.06
C LYS A 121 23.68 15.74 3.48
N GLU A 122 24.94 15.92 3.88
CA GLU A 122 26.06 15.12 3.37
C GLU A 122 25.91 13.63 3.71
N SER A 123 25.52 13.32 4.95
CA SER A 123 25.26 11.96 5.41
C SER A 123 24.11 11.31 4.63
N ALA A 124 22.97 12.01 4.50
CA ALA A 124 21.83 11.53 3.74
C ALA A 124 22.24 11.24 2.28
N TYR A 125 22.97 12.15 1.64
CA TYR A 125 23.35 12.04 0.24
C TYR A 125 24.34 10.89 -0.01
N ARG A 126 25.38 10.78 0.84
CA ARG A 126 26.32 9.66 0.81
C ARG A 126 25.63 8.31 1.01
N SER A 127 24.56 8.28 1.80
CA SER A 127 23.79 7.06 2.03
C SER A 127 23.06 6.59 0.76
N VAL A 128 22.48 7.51 -0.02
CA VAL A 128 21.85 7.20 -1.31
C VAL A 128 22.89 6.77 -2.35
N GLU A 129 24.02 7.47 -2.43
CA GLU A 129 25.13 7.09 -3.31
C GLU A 129 25.66 5.68 -3.01
N SER A 130 25.71 5.32 -1.72
CA SER A 130 26.12 3.98 -1.29
C SER A 130 25.11 2.92 -1.71
N ILE A 131 23.80 3.20 -1.63
CA ILE A 131 22.72 2.32 -2.09
C ILE A 131 22.83 2.10 -3.60
N ILE A 132 22.92 3.17 -4.38
CA ILE A 132 23.03 3.11 -5.85
C ILE A 132 24.31 2.36 -6.26
N SER A 133 25.44 2.69 -5.63
CA SER A 133 26.72 2.02 -5.88
C SER A 133 26.68 0.53 -5.53
N PHE A 134 25.97 0.16 -4.46
CA PHE A 134 25.78 -1.24 -4.08
C PHE A 134 24.97 -1.99 -5.14
N GLN A 135 23.83 -1.42 -5.55
CA GLN A 135 22.95 -1.96 -6.58
C GLN A 135 23.73 -2.18 -7.89
N GLN A 136 24.45 -1.16 -8.39
CA GLN A 136 25.23 -1.24 -9.63
C GLN A 136 26.38 -2.25 -9.58
N LYS A 137 27.08 -2.35 -8.44
CA LYS A 137 28.21 -3.29 -8.30
C LYS A 137 27.77 -4.75 -8.16
N LYS A 138 26.61 -4.98 -7.55
CA LYS A 138 26.09 -6.33 -7.30
C LYS A 138 25.11 -6.79 -8.37
N ASN A 139 24.60 -5.87 -9.19
CA ASN A 139 23.51 -6.11 -10.14
C ASN A 139 22.34 -6.84 -9.45
N GLN A 140 22.06 -6.42 -8.22
CA GLN A 140 21.06 -7.02 -7.35
C GLN A 140 20.26 -5.88 -6.70
N ALA A 141 18.94 -5.99 -6.76
CA ALA A 141 18.07 -5.05 -6.08
C ALA A 141 18.28 -5.12 -4.56
N CYS A 142 18.11 -3.99 -3.88
CA CYS A 142 18.17 -3.92 -2.43
C CYS A 142 16.89 -3.31 -1.85
N MET A 143 16.46 -3.83 -0.71
CA MET A 143 15.25 -3.37 -0.03
C MET A 143 15.56 -2.26 0.95
N ILE A 144 14.79 -1.18 0.87
CA ILE A 144 14.86 -0.01 1.73
C ILE A 144 13.50 0.16 2.42
N ASN A 145 13.46 -0.08 3.73
CA ASN A 145 12.23 0.04 4.50
C ASN A 145 11.94 1.51 4.81
N GLY A 146 10.83 2.01 4.31
CA GLY A 146 10.27 3.32 4.65
C GLY A 146 9.55 3.30 6.00
N VAL A 147 8.61 4.23 6.18
CA VAL A 147 7.74 4.30 7.36
C VAL A 147 6.62 3.27 7.27
N TYR A 148 5.94 3.22 6.13
CA TYR A 148 4.78 2.35 5.88
C TYR A 148 4.98 1.38 4.73
N SER A 149 5.96 1.65 3.86
CA SER A 149 6.19 0.89 2.63
C SER A 149 7.65 0.50 2.47
N GLU A 150 7.93 -0.45 1.59
CA GLU A 150 9.30 -0.82 1.20
C GLU A 150 9.60 -0.35 -0.23
N MET A 151 10.82 0.14 -0.46
CA MET A 151 11.33 0.46 -1.78
C MET A 151 12.37 -0.57 -2.19
N GLU A 152 12.11 -1.28 -3.29
CA GLU A 152 13.10 -2.11 -3.96
C GLU A 152 13.91 -1.22 -4.89
N VAL A 153 15.20 -1.03 -4.58
CA VAL A 153 16.11 -0.24 -5.41
C VAL A 153 16.79 -1.16 -6.40
N GLY A 154 16.23 -1.24 -7.61
CA GLY A 154 16.73 -2.03 -8.73
C GLY A 154 17.15 -1.19 -9.95
N ASP A 155 17.38 -1.86 -11.08
CA ASP A 155 17.97 -1.26 -12.28
C ASP A 155 17.10 -0.15 -12.88
N ARG A 156 15.77 -0.30 -12.91
CA ARG A 156 14.88 0.68 -13.55
C ARG A 156 14.81 1.96 -12.73
N LEU A 157 14.65 1.82 -11.41
CA LEU A 157 14.70 2.96 -10.50
C LEU A 157 16.05 3.68 -10.58
N VAL A 158 17.17 2.95 -10.50
CA VAL A 158 18.51 3.53 -10.56
C VAL A 158 18.78 4.21 -11.89
N LYS A 159 18.42 3.58 -13.01
CA LYS A 159 18.58 4.18 -14.35
C LYS A 159 17.84 5.52 -14.44
N GLN A 160 16.63 5.60 -13.89
CA GLN A 160 15.85 6.83 -13.92
C GLN A 160 16.37 7.88 -12.93
N LEU A 161 16.75 7.52 -11.71
CA LEU A 161 17.36 8.46 -10.76
C LEU A 161 18.68 9.05 -11.30
N MET A 162 19.44 8.25 -12.04
CA MET A 162 20.72 8.66 -12.61
C MET A 162 20.60 9.48 -13.91
N SER A 163 19.40 9.64 -14.47
CA SER A 163 19.20 10.49 -15.66
C SER A 163 19.44 11.97 -15.34
N ASP A 164 19.19 12.38 -14.09
CA ASP A 164 19.54 13.68 -13.55
C ASP A 164 20.29 13.54 -12.22
N LYS A 165 21.62 13.60 -12.28
CA LYS A 165 22.48 13.47 -11.10
C LYS A 165 22.33 14.61 -10.10
N GLU A 166 21.86 15.78 -10.52
CA GLU A 166 21.74 16.94 -9.63
C GLU A 166 20.56 16.80 -8.68
N SER A 167 19.45 16.23 -9.15
CA SER A 167 18.24 15.98 -8.36
C SER A 167 18.14 14.57 -7.78
N MET A 168 19.01 13.64 -8.18
CA MET A 168 19.01 12.22 -7.81
C MET A 168 18.72 11.95 -6.33
N HIS A 169 19.41 12.62 -5.39
CA HIS A 169 19.22 12.38 -3.96
C HIS A 169 17.84 12.84 -3.48
N GLN A 170 17.38 14.00 -3.95
CA GLN A 170 16.07 14.52 -3.60
C GLN A 170 14.97 13.64 -4.19
N GLU A 171 15.06 13.28 -5.47
CA GLU A 171 14.10 12.38 -6.13
C GLU A 171 14.04 10.99 -5.45
N PHE A 172 15.17 10.46 -4.98
CA PHE A 172 15.16 9.22 -4.19
C PHE A 172 14.28 9.34 -2.94
N PHE A 173 14.47 10.41 -2.15
CA PHE A 173 13.68 10.61 -0.93
C PHE A 173 12.22 10.91 -1.23
N GLU A 174 11.92 11.74 -2.23
CA GLU A 174 10.55 12.07 -2.61
C GLU A 174 9.79 10.82 -3.10
N ARG A 175 10.44 9.91 -3.82
CA ARG A 175 9.83 8.62 -4.21
C ARG A 175 9.57 7.72 -3.01
N LEU A 176 10.49 7.64 -2.05
CA LEU A 176 10.28 6.85 -0.84
C LEU A 176 9.16 7.42 0.03
N LYS A 177 9.10 8.75 0.15
CA LYS A 177 7.98 9.43 0.82
C LYS A 177 6.67 9.16 0.08
N LYS A 178 6.64 9.29 -1.25
CA LYS A 178 5.45 8.98 -2.06
C LYS A 178 4.95 7.56 -1.80
N LEU A 179 5.84 6.56 -1.81
CA LEU A 179 5.49 5.18 -1.48
C LEU A 179 4.87 5.01 -0.09
N ASN A 180 5.35 5.74 0.91
CA ASN A 180 4.83 5.65 2.28
C ASN A 180 3.38 6.18 2.40
N TYR A 181 2.93 7.06 1.49
CA TYR A 181 1.68 7.78 1.62
C TYR A 181 0.81 7.68 0.35
N LEU A 182 0.92 6.57 -0.39
CA LEU A 182 0.13 6.37 -1.62
C LEU A 182 -1.37 6.44 -1.37
N SER A 183 -1.83 5.95 -0.20
CA SER A 183 -3.23 6.00 0.22
C SER A 183 -3.81 7.42 0.37
N ASP A 184 -2.94 8.43 0.48
CA ASP A 184 -3.35 9.83 0.65
C ASP A 184 -3.50 10.57 -0.69
N ASP A 185 -3.11 9.94 -1.80
CA ASP A 185 -3.16 10.55 -3.13
C ASP A 185 -4.36 10.05 -3.94
N ASP A 186 -4.93 10.92 -4.76
CA ASP A 186 -5.95 10.56 -5.75
C ASP A 186 -5.30 9.81 -6.94
N VAL A 187 -4.77 8.61 -6.67
CA VAL A 187 -4.10 7.76 -7.65
C VAL A 187 -4.82 6.42 -7.72
N PHE A 188 -5.14 5.99 -8.93
CA PHE A 188 -5.77 4.70 -9.16
C PHE A 188 -4.75 3.57 -9.05
N GLU A 189 -4.98 2.64 -8.13
CA GLU A 189 -4.21 1.40 -8.07
C GLU A 189 -4.82 0.40 -9.06
N SER A 190 -4.09 0.07 -10.13
CA SER A 190 -4.62 -0.88 -11.09
C SER A 190 -4.66 -2.28 -10.50
N ASN A 191 -5.85 -2.89 -10.53
CA ASN A 191 -5.99 -4.32 -10.28
C ASN A 191 -5.22 -5.12 -11.32
N ASN A 192 -4.57 -6.20 -10.88
CA ASN A 192 -3.92 -7.16 -11.76
C ASN A 192 -4.91 -8.28 -12.09
N LEU A 193 -5.45 -8.29 -13.30
CA LEU A 193 -6.22 -9.39 -13.86
C LEU A 193 -5.27 -10.52 -14.26
N VAL A 194 -5.55 -11.75 -13.87
CA VAL A 194 -4.81 -12.92 -14.33
C VAL A 194 -5.61 -13.59 -15.44
N LEU A 195 -5.11 -13.51 -16.67
CA LEU A 195 -5.67 -14.22 -17.82
C LEU A 195 -4.95 -15.54 -18.01
N GLN A 196 -5.69 -16.60 -18.31
CA GLN A 196 -5.14 -17.91 -18.61
C GLN A 196 -5.41 -18.24 -20.09
N ASN A 197 -4.45 -18.89 -20.75
CA ASN A 197 -4.63 -19.34 -22.13
C ASN A 197 -5.55 -20.56 -22.21
N GLU A 198 -6.05 -20.88 -23.40
CA GLU A 198 -7.06 -21.94 -23.61
C GLU A 198 -6.65 -23.32 -23.09
N ASP A 199 -5.36 -23.66 -23.14
CA ASP A 199 -4.83 -24.95 -22.68
C ASP A 199 -4.45 -24.98 -21.19
N GLY A 200 -4.57 -23.84 -20.50
CA GLY A 200 -4.29 -23.71 -19.08
C GLY A 200 -2.82 -23.75 -18.71
N THR A 201 -1.89 -23.71 -19.67
CA THR A 201 -0.46 -23.83 -19.40
C THR A 201 0.19 -22.51 -19.00
N ARG A 202 -0.36 -21.39 -19.47
CA ARG A 202 0.21 -20.05 -19.27
C ARG A 202 -0.77 -19.07 -18.68
N ASN A 203 -0.27 -18.25 -17.77
CA ASN A 203 -0.96 -17.12 -17.18
C ASN A 203 -0.28 -15.81 -17.55
N VAL A 204 -1.06 -14.75 -17.70
CA VAL A 204 -0.59 -13.38 -17.94
C VAL A 204 -1.21 -12.47 -16.89
N ARG A 205 -0.41 -11.60 -16.27
CA ARG A 205 -0.93 -10.51 -15.43
C ARG A 205 -1.19 -9.29 -16.31
N MET A 206 -2.38 -8.74 -16.22
CA MET A 206 -2.79 -7.54 -16.94
C MET A 206 -3.25 -6.45 -15.98
N ALA A 207 -2.76 -5.24 -16.19
CA ALA A 207 -3.22 -4.02 -15.55
C ALA A 207 -3.83 -3.08 -16.59
N VAL A 208 -4.58 -2.09 -16.11
CA VAL A 208 -5.22 -1.08 -16.95
C VAL A 208 -4.61 0.27 -16.61
N TYR A 209 -4.20 1.02 -17.64
CA TYR A 209 -3.91 2.44 -17.52
C TYR A 209 -5.06 3.24 -18.16
N PRO A 210 -5.95 3.82 -17.35
CA PRO A 210 -7.08 4.61 -17.83
C PRO A 210 -6.73 6.07 -18.17
N LYS A 211 -7.48 6.63 -19.13
CA LYS A 211 -7.44 8.06 -19.49
C LYS A 211 -7.85 8.95 -18.31
N ASN A 212 -7.21 10.12 -18.19
CA ASN A 212 -7.49 11.16 -17.18
C ASN A 212 -7.32 10.70 -15.72
N ILE A 213 -6.54 9.64 -15.47
CA ILE A 213 -6.34 9.14 -14.12
C ILE A 213 -4.87 8.76 -13.93
N ALA A 214 -4.22 9.36 -12.93
CA ALA A 214 -2.89 8.92 -12.50
C ALA A 214 -2.98 7.49 -11.96
N THR A 215 -2.08 6.61 -12.35
CA THR A 215 -2.22 5.17 -12.11
C THR A 215 -0.94 4.55 -11.56
N LEU A 216 -1.08 3.68 -10.56
CA LEU A 216 -0.01 2.83 -10.06
C LEU A 216 -0.10 1.45 -10.71
N ILE A 217 1.01 1.02 -11.29
CA ILE A 217 1.21 -0.34 -11.78
C ILE A 217 2.18 -1.03 -10.84
N PHE A 218 1.68 -2.06 -10.17
CA PHE A 218 2.48 -2.95 -9.34
C PHE A 218 2.85 -4.19 -10.15
N ASP A 219 4.13 -4.55 -10.09
CA ASP A 219 4.79 -5.65 -10.82
C ASP A 219 5.36 -5.26 -12.19
N LYS A 220 6.55 -5.80 -12.44
CA LYS A 220 7.36 -5.66 -13.64
C LYS A 220 6.95 -6.60 -14.76
N ASN A 221 6.30 -7.71 -14.43
CA ASN A 221 5.87 -8.71 -15.41
C ASN A 221 4.39 -8.54 -15.81
N THR A 222 3.78 -7.43 -15.41
CA THR A 222 2.42 -7.08 -15.80
C THR A 222 2.41 -6.50 -17.20
N LEU A 223 1.54 -7.00 -18.06
CA LEU A 223 1.17 -6.30 -19.29
C LEU A 223 0.16 -5.21 -18.95
N VAL A 224 0.20 -4.09 -19.65
CA VAL A 224 -0.69 -2.97 -19.41
C VAL A 224 -1.50 -2.71 -20.66
N THR A 225 -2.82 -2.69 -20.51
CA THR A 225 -3.72 -2.18 -21.56
C THR A 225 -3.95 -0.68 -21.35
N VAL A 226 -3.86 0.10 -22.42
CA VAL A 226 -4.12 1.55 -22.40
C VAL A 226 -5.56 1.77 -22.87
N ALA A 227 -6.45 2.18 -21.95
CA ALA A 227 -7.89 2.17 -22.17
C ALA A 227 -8.54 3.54 -21.92
N ASP A 228 -9.52 3.90 -22.76
CA ASP A 228 -10.26 5.15 -22.62
C ASP A 228 -11.23 5.16 -21.42
N ASP A 229 -11.77 4.00 -21.05
CA ASP A 229 -12.75 3.87 -19.98
C ASP A 229 -12.55 2.55 -19.23
N LEU A 230 -12.66 2.60 -17.90
CA LEU A 230 -12.67 1.43 -17.02
C LEU A 230 -13.96 0.60 -17.15
N GLN A 231 -15.04 1.17 -17.70
CA GLN A 231 -16.39 0.59 -17.64
C GLN A 231 -16.81 -0.30 -18.83
N ASN A 232 -16.01 -0.36 -19.90
CA ASN A 232 -16.37 -1.10 -21.11
C ASN A 232 -15.67 -2.47 -21.21
N GLU A 233 -15.92 -3.37 -20.25
CA GLU A 233 -15.46 -4.76 -20.30
C GLU A 233 -16.06 -5.57 -21.47
N ASN A 234 -17.15 -5.09 -22.07
CA ASN A 234 -17.84 -5.73 -23.19
C ASN A 234 -17.40 -5.24 -24.58
N GLN A 235 -16.42 -4.33 -24.66
CA GLN A 235 -15.75 -4.12 -25.92
C GLN A 235 -14.55 -5.05 -25.98
N GLU A 236 -14.54 -5.95 -26.97
CA GLU A 236 -13.32 -6.36 -27.65
C GLU A 236 -12.65 -5.11 -28.25
N SER A 237 -12.30 -4.11 -27.43
CA SER A 237 -11.59 -2.95 -27.93
C SER A 237 -10.19 -3.44 -28.27
N ASP A 238 -9.73 -3.11 -29.48
CA ASP A 238 -8.36 -3.24 -29.96
C ASP A 238 -7.39 -2.34 -29.14
N SER A 239 -7.63 -2.17 -27.84
CA SER A 239 -6.81 -1.37 -26.96
C SER A 239 -5.39 -1.95 -26.95
N PRO A 240 -4.37 -1.11 -27.15
CA PRO A 240 -3.01 -1.59 -27.25
C PRO A 240 -2.56 -2.16 -25.91
N VAL A 241 -1.93 -3.33 -25.97
CA VAL A 241 -1.34 -4.01 -24.82
C VAL A 241 0.17 -3.91 -24.93
N VAL A 242 0.82 -3.40 -23.89
CA VAL A 242 2.27 -3.17 -23.85
C VAL A 242 2.86 -3.71 -22.55
N THR A 243 4.17 -3.92 -22.51
CA THR A 243 4.88 -4.18 -21.24
C THR A 243 4.96 -2.90 -20.39
N VAL A 244 5.17 -3.03 -19.07
CA VAL A 244 5.40 -1.87 -18.18
C VAL A 244 6.61 -1.05 -18.65
N GLU A 245 7.68 -1.70 -19.12
CA GLU A 245 8.87 -1.03 -19.64
C GLU A 245 8.55 -0.19 -20.88
N GLN A 246 7.87 -0.79 -21.87
CA GLN A 246 7.44 -0.07 -23.07
C GLN A 246 6.55 1.12 -22.70
N LEU A 247 5.58 0.92 -21.79
CA LEU A 247 4.71 2.01 -21.35
C LEU A 247 5.49 3.14 -20.68
N SER A 248 6.44 2.82 -19.80
CA SER A 248 7.34 3.80 -19.18
C SER A 248 8.13 4.58 -20.23
N GLU A 249 8.61 3.93 -21.29
CA GLU A 249 9.33 4.59 -22.39
C GLU A 249 8.41 5.49 -23.24
N LEU A 250 7.18 5.04 -23.50
CA LEU A 250 6.19 5.78 -24.27
C LEU A 250 5.73 7.06 -23.57
N VAL A 251 5.52 6.99 -22.25
CA VAL A 251 5.15 8.13 -21.39
C VAL A 251 6.35 9.04 -21.11
N GLY A 252 7.56 8.48 -21.05
CA GLY A 252 8.80 9.23 -20.88
C GLY A 252 9.04 9.70 -19.44
N GLU A 253 9.57 10.92 -19.28
CA GLU A 253 10.02 11.45 -17.98
C GLU A 253 8.89 11.63 -16.95
N GLN A 254 7.64 11.68 -17.41
CA GLN A 254 6.49 11.81 -16.51
C GLN A 254 6.13 10.49 -15.80
N ALA A 255 6.49 9.34 -16.38
CA ALA A 255 6.36 8.05 -15.71
C ALA A 255 7.45 7.92 -14.66
N LYS A 256 7.10 7.68 -13.40
CA LYS A 256 8.06 7.61 -12.29
C LYS A 256 8.11 6.22 -11.69
N TRP A 257 9.26 5.56 -11.77
CA TRP A 257 9.53 4.37 -10.98
C TRP A 257 9.64 4.80 -9.51
N LEU A 258 8.64 4.48 -8.69
CA LEU A 258 8.70 4.73 -7.25
C LEU A 258 9.53 3.65 -6.55
N SER A 259 9.46 2.42 -7.05
CA SER A 259 10.23 1.25 -6.63
C SER A 259 10.54 0.44 -7.90
N GLU A 260 11.43 -0.55 -7.82
CA GLU A 260 11.71 -1.45 -8.95
C GLU A 260 10.42 -2.13 -9.46
N ARG A 261 9.43 -2.37 -8.62
CA ARG A 261 8.15 -3.00 -9.01
C ARG A 261 6.95 -2.06 -8.97
N VAL A 262 7.16 -0.76 -8.82
CA VAL A 262 6.05 0.20 -8.71
C VAL A 262 6.29 1.35 -9.66
N LEU A 263 5.50 1.40 -10.73
CA LEU A 263 5.49 2.48 -11.70
C LEU A 263 4.29 3.40 -11.41
N LEU A 264 4.56 4.67 -11.18
CA LEU A 264 3.56 5.72 -11.16
C LEU A 264 3.46 6.35 -12.54
N LEU A 265 2.31 6.20 -13.17
CA LEU A 265 1.94 6.84 -14.41
C LEU A 265 1.16 8.13 -14.11
N PRO A 266 1.43 9.22 -14.85
CA PRO A 266 0.76 10.50 -14.64
C PRO A 266 -0.71 10.44 -15.09
N GLU A 267 -1.48 11.45 -14.76
CA GLU A 267 -2.74 11.71 -15.45
C GLU A 267 -2.44 12.22 -16.87
N ILE A 268 -2.91 11.53 -17.90
CA ILE A 268 -2.80 11.96 -19.30
C ILE A 268 -4.19 12.09 -19.91
N SER A 269 -4.41 13.21 -20.61
CA SER A 269 -5.70 13.58 -21.18
C SER A 269 -5.55 14.20 -22.58
N GLY A 270 -6.67 14.38 -23.27
CA GLY A 270 -6.73 15.11 -24.54
C GLY A 270 -5.79 14.58 -25.62
N ASP A 271 -5.14 15.49 -26.35
CA ASP A 271 -4.25 15.16 -27.49
C ASP A 271 -3.03 14.32 -27.07
N ASP A 272 -2.54 14.47 -25.84
CA ASP A 272 -1.40 13.69 -25.35
C ASP A 272 -1.78 12.23 -25.12
N TRP A 273 -3.03 11.97 -24.73
CA TRP A 273 -3.59 10.62 -24.63
C TRP A 273 -3.70 9.95 -26.00
N GLU A 274 -4.26 10.65 -27.00
CA GLU A 274 -4.39 10.12 -28.35
C GLU A 274 -3.01 9.80 -28.96
N ARG A 275 -2.00 10.63 -28.67
CA ARG A 275 -0.61 10.36 -29.07
C ARG A 275 -0.04 9.14 -28.35
N LEU A 276 -0.35 8.95 -27.07
CA LEU A 276 0.08 7.77 -26.32
C LEU A 276 -0.53 6.50 -26.93
N ILE A 277 -1.85 6.48 -27.17
CA ILE A 277 -2.54 5.35 -27.81
C ILE A 277 -1.91 5.04 -29.16
N SER A 278 -1.78 6.03 -30.04
CA SER A 278 -1.24 5.81 -31.39
C SER A 278 0.19 5.24 -31.37
N LYS A 279 1.02 5.67 -30.40
CA LYS A 279 2.35 5.06 -30.23
C LYS A 279 2.26 3.66 -29.64
N ALA A 280 1.40 3.43 -28.66
CA ALA A 280 1.21 2.12 -28.04
C ALA A 280 0.71 1.07 -29.05
N GLU A 281 -0.22 1.44 -29.94
CA GLU A 281 -0.67 0.60 -31.06
C GLU A 281 0.49 0.11 -31.93
N SER A 282 1.47 0.98 -32.21
CA SER A 282 2.61 0.64 -33.05
C SER A 282 3.56 -0.40 -32.45
N VAL A 283 3.51 -0.59 -31.13
CA VAL A 283 4.33 -1.54 -30.37
C VAL A 283 3.49 -2.57 -29.60
N SER A 284 2.18 -2.64 -29.90
CA SER A 284 1.23 -3.49 -29.19
C SER A 284 1.58 -4.96 -29.36
N ILE A 285 1.48 -5.70 -28.25
CA ILE A 285 1.69 -7.13 -28.17
C ILE A 285 0.47 -7.83 -28.78
N LYS A 286 0.71 -8.65 -29.80
CA LYS A 286 -0.35 -9.37 -30.51
C LYS A 286 -0.77 -10.66 -29.83
N ASP A 287 0.19 -11.35 -29.23
CA ASP A 287 -0.05 -12.57 -28.44
C ASP A 287 0.46 -12.33 -27.02
N ILE A 288 -0.47 -12.00 -26.12
CA ILE A 288 -0.15 -11.68 -24.73
C ILE A 288 0.45 -12.89 -23.99
N PHE A 289 0.13 -14.12 -24.41
CA PHE A 289 0.60 -15.34 -23.75
C PHE A 289 2.04 -15.70 -24.10
N GLU A 290 2.65 -15.06 -25.10
CA GLU A 290 4.10 -15.11 -25.30
C GLU A 290 4.87 -14.55 -24.09
N TYR A 291 4.26 -13.58 -23.39
CA TYR A 291 4.77 -12.94 -22.17
C TYR A 291 4.24 -13.59 -20.90
N GLY A 292 3.41 -14.63 -21.03
CA GLY A 292 2.86 -15.36 -19.89
C GLY A 292 3.91 -16.20 -19.16
N TYR A 293 3.63 -16.49 -17.90
CA TYR A 293 4.40 -17.41 -17.06
C TYR A 293 3.70 -18.76 -16.95
N ASP A 294 4.49 -19.82 -16.76
CA ASP A 294 3.94 -21.15 -16.50
C ASP A 294 3.16 -21.13 -15.17
N CYS A 295 1.96 -21.71 -15.17
CA CYS A 295 1.07 -21.68 -13.99
C CYS A 295 1.71 -22.21 -12.70
N GLY A 296 2.64 -23.17 -12.81
CA GLY A 296 3.37 -23.75 -11.68
C GLY A 296 4.61 -22.98 -11.22
N ASN A 297 4.97 -21.88 -11.90
CA ASN A 297 6.21 -21.12 -11.70
C ASN A 297 5.93 -19.62 -11.47
N ASP A 298 4.72 -19.28 -11.03
CA ASP A 298 4.37 -17.90 -10.69
C ASP A 298 5.24 -17.42 -9.52
N GLN A 299 6.27 -16.63 -9.83
CA GLN A 299 7.19 -16.07 -8.84
C GLN A 299 6.50 -15.01 -7.95
N PHE A 300 5.28 -14.62 -8.31
CA PHE A 300 4.40 -13.70 -7.57
C PHE A 300 3.19 -14.43 -6.97
N ALA A 301 3.10 -15.75 -7.11
CA ALA A 301 2.40 -16.55 -6.12
C ALA A 301 3.28 -16.53 -4.87
N SER A 302 3.18 -15.44 -4.10
CA SER A 302 3.66 -15.41 -2.72
C SER A 302 3.20 -16.69 -2.05
N LYS A 303 4.13 -17.42 -1.41
CA LYS A 303 3.92 -18.51 -0.46
C LYS A 303 2.50 -19.11 -0.48
N GLU A 304 2.27 -20.18 -1.25
CA GLU A 304 1.08 -21.04 -1.13
C GLU A 304 -0.21 -20.20 -1.12
N ARG A 305 -0.74 -19.85 -2.32
CA ARG A 305 -1.89 -18.92 -2.42
C ARG A 305 -2.95 -19.39 -1.44
N LEU A 306 -3.61 -18.48 -0.72
CA LEU A 306 -4.68 -18.87 0.21
C LEU A 306 -5.74 -19.74 -0.48
N SER A 307 -5.96 -19.55 -1.79
CA SER A 307 -6.77 -20.42 -2.66
C SER A 307 -6.26 -21.87 -2.77
N ASP A 308 -4.95 -22.11 -2.70
CA ASP A 308 -4.36 -23.45 -2.84
C ASP A 308 -4.66 -24.34 -1.62
N LYS A 309 -5.06 -23.73 -0.49
CA LYS A 309 -5.54 -24.42 0.72
C LYS A 309 -7.05 -24.69 0.68
N LEU A 310 -7.74 -24.11 -0.28
CA LEU A 310 -9.17 -24.17 -0.44
C LEU A 310 -9.51 -25.14 -1.56
N THR A 311 -10.53 -25.95 -1.36
CA THR A 311 -11.09 -26.80 -2.41
C THR A 311 -11.96 -25.95 -3.36
N GLU A 312 -12.28 -26.47 -4.54
CA GLU A 312 -13.24 -25.82 -5.45
C GLU A 312 -14.58 -25.57 -4.76
N GLU A 313 -15.03 -26.50 -3.91
CA GLU A 313 -16.25 -26.33 -3.09
C GLU A 313 -16.13 -25.16 -2.10
N ASP A 314 -14.97 -24.99 -1.46
CA ASP A 314 -14.72 -23.86 -0.57
C ASP A 314 -14.79 -22.53 -1.35
N ILE A 315 -14.23 -22.47 -2.56
CA ILE A 315 -14.27 -21.28 -3.41
C ILE A 315 -15.71 -20.96 -3.85
N GLU A 316 -16.50 -21.96 -4.27
CA GLU A 316 -17.90 -21.80 -4.65
C GLU A 316 -18.78 -21.27 -3.50
N VAL A 317 -18.41 -21.54 -2.25
CA VAL A 317 -19.07 -20.92 -1.08
C VAL A 317 -18.63 -19.47 -0.93
N LEU A 318 -17.32 -19.19 -1.04
CA LEU A 318 -16.76 -17.87 -0.79
C LEU A 318 -17.15 -16.83 -1.85
N ILE A 319 -17.46 -17.22 -3.09
CA ILE A 319 -17.98 -16.27 -4.10
C ILE A 319 -19.28 -15.58 -3.68
N TYR A 320 -20.05 -16.16 -2.76
CA TYR A 320 -21.21 -15.48 -2.23
C TYR A 320 -20.87 -14.38 -1.22
N ALA A 321 -19.63 -14.30 -0.71
CA ALA A 321 -19.28 -13.36 0.36
C ALA A 321 -19.53 -11.88 0.02
N PRO A 322 -19.05 -11.33 -1.11
CA PRO A 322 -19.35 -9.95 -1.49
C PRO A 322 -20.86 -9.69 -1.63
N VAL A 323 -21.56 -10.65 -2.24
CA VAL A 323 -23.00 -10.53 -2.53
C VAL A 323 -23.83 -10.60 -1.26
N VAL A 324 -23.47 -11.48 -0.31
CA VAL A 324 -24.12 -11.59 0.99
C VAL A 324 -23.93 -10.31 1.81
N SER A 325 -22.73 -9.75 1.84
CA SER A 325 -22.47 -8.47 2.50
C SER A 325 -23.33 -7.35 1.92
N PHE A 326 -23.38 -7.24 0.59
CA PHE A 326 -24.26 -6.30 -0.11
C PHE A 326 -25.73 -6.52 0.27
N CYS A 327 -26.23 -7.75 0.13
CA CYS A 327 -27.62 -8.10 0.41
C CYS A 327 -28.01 -7.83 1.87
N MET A 328 -27.16 -8.15 2.84
CA MET A 328 -27.47 -7.92 4.25
C MET A 328 -27.65 -6.44 4.58
N VAL A 329 -26.88 -5.57 3.92
CA VAL A 329 -26.96 -4.12 4.15
C VAL A 329 -28.06 -3.49 3.30
N ALA A 330 -28.10 -3.77 2.00
CA ALA A 330 -29.07 -3.19 1.08
C ALA A 330 -30.51 -3.67 1.36
N MET A 331 -30.71 -4.89 1.89
CA MET A 331 -32.05 -5.36 2.28
C MET A 331 -32.49 -4.86 3.66
N ALA A 332 -31.73 -4.01 4.36
CA ALA A 332 -32.03 -3.61 5.74
C ALA A 332 -33.41 -2.93 5.88
N ASP A 333 -33.87 -2.24 4.83
CA ASP A 333 -35.18 -1.58 4.77
C ASP A 333 -36.28 -2.46 4.12
N GLY A 334 -35.93 -3.67 3.70
CA GLY A 334 -36.81 -4.67 3.11
C GLY A 334 -36.91 -4.64 1.59
N LYS A 335 -36.18 -3.78 0.86
CA LYS A 335 -36.14 -3.79 -0.61
C LYS A 335 -34.78 -3.37 -1.16
N VAL A 336 -34.24 -4.19 -2.05
CA VAL A 336 -33.10 -3.79 -2.89
C VAL A 336 -33.64 -3.27 -4.22
N ASP A 337 -33.20 -2.09 -4.64
CA ASP A 337 -33.53 -1.55 -5.94
C ASP A 337 -32.45 -1.84 -7.01
N ASN A 338 -32.84 -1.78 -8.29
CA ASN A 338 -31.92 -2.05 -9.41
C ASN A 338 -30.77 -1.04 -9.51
N LYS A 339 -30.87 0.14 -8.88
CA LYS A 339 -29.79 1.13 -8.88
C LYS A 339 -28.73 0.75 -7.85
N GLU A 340 -29.13 0.26 -6.68
CA GLU A 340 -28.20 -0.26 -5.65
C GLU A 340 -27.41 -1.45 -6.18
N VAL A 341 -28.07 -2.37 -6.88
CA VAL A 341 -27.41 -3.50 -7.54
C VAL A 341 -26.37 -3.01 -8.54
N LYS A 342 -26.72 -2.03 -9.40
CA LYS A 342 -25.78 -1.46 -10.38
C LYS A 342 -24.64 -0.68 -9.72
N ALA A 343 -24.92 0.07 -8.66
CA ALA A 343 -23.90 0.78 -7.90
C ALA A 343 -22.90 -0.20 -7.30
N PHE A 344 -23.40 -1.31 -6.73
CA PHE A 344 -22.53 -2.35 -6.21
C PHE A 344 -21.70 -3.04 -7.30
N GLN A 345 -22.30 -3.41 -8.44
CA GLN A 345 -21.55 -3.91 -9.61
C GLN A 345 -20.45 -2.93 -10.04
N THR A 346 -20.76 -1.64 -10.05
CA THR A 346 -19.80 -0.58 -10.40
C THR A 346 -18.63 -0.54 -9.41
N GLU A 347 -18.91 -0.66 -8.10
CA GLU A 347 -17.87 -0.70 -7.08
C GLU A 347 -17.02 -1.98 -7.15
N LEU A 348 -17.62 -3.13 -7.44
CA LEU A 348 -16.87 -4.37 -7.70
C LEU A 348 -15.92 -4.20 -8.90
N ALA A 349 -16.40 -3.60 -10.00
CA ALA A 349 -15.61 -3.39 -11.22
C ALA A 349 -14.49 -2.35 -11.06
N LYS A 350 -14.70 -1.31 -10.26
CA LYS A 350 -13.62 -0.35 -9.90
C LYS A 350 -12.48 -1.00 -9.10
N GLY A 351 -12.74 -2.18 -8.53
CA GLY A 351 -11.87 -2.85 -7.59
C GLY A 351 -12.10 -2.31 -6.19
N ILE A 352 -12.43 -3.22 -5.27
CA ILE A 352 -12.43 -2.91 -3.85
C ILE A 352 -10.98 -2.99 -3.39
N VAL A 353 -10.43 -1.84 -2.98
CA VAL A 353 -9.15 -1.79 -2.28
C VAL A 353 -9.32 -2.52 -0.96
N THR A 354 -8.67 -3.67 -0.82
CA THR A 354 -8.72 -4.47 0.40
C THR A 354 -7.40 -5.19 0.64
N ASP A 355 -7.01 -5.30 1.91
CA ASP A 355 -5.82 -6.03 2.34
C ASP A 355 -5.97 -7.56 2.22
N SER A 356 -7.14 -8.05 1.83
CA SER A 356 -7.40 -9.48 1.67
C SER A 356 -7.15 -9.95 0.23
N GLU A 357 -6.00 -10.61 0.01
CA GLU A 357 -5.68 -11.27 -1.27
C GLU A 357 -6.77 -12.25 -1.71
N LEU A 358 -7.34 -13.01 -0.76
CA LEU A 358 -8.43 -13.93 -1.04
C LEU A 358 -9.71 -13.21 -1.45
N MET A 359 -10.06 -12.08 -0.82
CA MET A 359 -11.22 -11.31 -1.24
C MET A 359 -11.06 -10.75 -2.65
N MET A 360 -9.86 -10.24 -3.01
CA MET A 360 -9.58 -9.80 -4.38
C MET A 360 -9.79 -10.92 -5.39
N TYR A 361 -9.25 -12.11 -5.12
CA TYR A 361 -9.46 -13.29 -5.96
C TYR A 361 -10.95 -13.65 -6.09
N ILE A 362 -11.68 -13.62 -4.98
CA ILE A 362 -13.12 -13.90 -4.95
C ILE A 362 -13.90 -12.87 -5.79
N ILE A 363 -13.62 -11.57 -5.64
CA ILE A 363 -14.30 -10.50 -6.39
C ILE A 363 -14.19 -10.71 -7.90
N THR A 364 -13.01 -11.10 -8.42
CA THR A 364 -12.84 -11.40 -9.85
C THR A 364 -13.79 -12.50 -10.33
N ASN A 365 -14.04 -13.51 -9.51
CA ASN A 365 -14.98 -14.59 -9.82
C ASN A 365 -16.44 -14.15 -9.67
N VAL A 366 -16.73 -13.22 -8.76
CA VAL A 366 -18.07 -12.66 -8.57
C VAL A 366 -18.50 -11.82 -9.77
N ILE A 367 -17.63 -10.97 -10.32
CA ILE A 367 -17.97 -10.06 -11.43
C ILE A 367 -18.59 -10.81 -12.60
N SER A 368 -17.98 -11.93 -13.03
CA SER A 368 -18.47 -12.74 -14.15
C SER A 368 -19.77 -13.50 -13.89
N ARG A 369 -20.13 -13.69 -12.61
CA ARG A 369 -21.29 -14.51 -12.18
C ARG A 369 -22.35 -13.71 -11.42
N PHE A 370 -22.17 -12.40 -11.29
CA PHE A 370 -22.88 -11.57 -10.34
C PHE A 370 -24.41 -11.69 -10.46
N ASP A 371 -24.94 -11.58 -11.69
CA ASP A 371 -26.39 -11.64 -11.93
C ASP A 371 -26.97 -12.98 -11.46
N SER A 372 -26.27 -14.09 -11.69
CA SER A 372 -26.70 -15.41 -11.25
C SER A 372 -26.70 -15.55 -9.72
N LEU A 373 -25.66 -15.04 -9.05
CA LEU A 373 -25.52 -15.11 -7.59
C LEU A 373 -26.62 -14.29 -6.89
N ILE A 374 -26.92 -13.09 -7.41
CA ILE A 374 -28.01 -12.24 -6.92
C ILE A 374 -29.37 -12.90 -7.11
N ILE A 375 -29.62 -13.49 -8.30
CA ILE A 375 -30.88 -14.20 -8.59
C ILE A 375 -31.05 -15.37 -7.63
N ASP A 376 -30.01 -16.14 -7.35
CA ASP A 376 -30.09 -17.30 -6.46
C ASP A 376 -30.45 -16.91 -5.02
N ILE A 377 -29.99 -15.74 -4.55
CA ILE A 377 -30.39 -15.16 -3.25
C ILE A 377 -31.84 -14.67 -3.30
N PHE A 378 -32.24 -13.89 -4.31
CA PHE A 378 -33.59 -13.31 -4.36
C PHE A 378 -34.70 -14.35 -4.62
N GLU A 379 -34.40 -15.41 -5.37
CA GLU A 379 -35.30 -16.54 -5.59
C GLU A 379 -35.28 -17.54 -4.43
N ALA A 380 -34.56 -17.24 -3.34
CA ALA A 380 -34.40 -18.09 -2.16
C ALA A 380 -33.93 -19.52 -2.49
N LYS A 381 -33.14 -19.68 -3.56
CA LYS A 381 -32.44 -20.93 -3.86
C LYS A 381 -31.27 -21.14 -2.90
N VAL A 382 -30.72 -20.05 -2.39
CA VAL A 382 -29.68 -20.02 -1.36
C VAL A 382 -30.22 -19.26 -0.14
N ASP A 383 -30.15 -19.89 1.03
CA ASP A 383 -30.49 -19.24 2.30
C ASP A 383 -29.30 -18.38 2.77
N LEU A 384 -29.52 -17.07 2.95
CA LEU A 384 -28.50 -16.10 3.34
C LEU A 384 -27.81 -16.47 4.66
N ARG A 385 -28.53 -17.05 5.62
CA ARG A 385 -27.98 -17.45 6.90
C ARG A 385 -27.13 -18.69 6.75
N GLU A 386 -27.57 -19.66 5.96
CA GLU A 386 -26.83 -20.88 5.69
C GLU A 386 -25.51 -20.57 4.97
N ILE A 387 -25.54 -19.77 3.90
CA ILE A 387 -24.31 -19.42 3.17
C ILE A 387 -23.34 -18.61 4.02
N LEU A 388 -23.82 -17.70 4.87
CA LEU A 388 -22.97 -16.95 5.80
C LEU A 388 -22.32 -17.85 6.86
N GLN A 389 -23.02 -18.90 7.28
CA GLN A 389 -22.45 -19.94 8.17
C GLN A 389 -21.37 -20.75 7.45
N GLN A 390 -21.60 -21.12 6.19
CA GLN A 390 -20.63 -21.83 5.37
C GLN A 390 -19.37 -20.98 5.12
N ILE A 391 -19.53 -19.70 4.74
CA ILE A 391 -18.43 -18.74 4.60
C ILE A 391 -17.60 -18.67 5.89
N ASN A 392 -18.26 -18.48 7.03
CA ASN A 392 -17.58 -18.47 8.33
C ASN A 392 -16.87 -19.78 8.65
N HIS A 393 -17.46 -20.92 8.28
CA HIS A 393 -16.83 -22.22 8.49
C HIS A 393 -15.53 -22.33 7.69
N VAL A 394 -15.58 -22.03 6.39
CA VAL A 394 -14.41 -22.03 5.50
C VAL A 394 -13.33 -21.09 6.05
N VAL A 395 -13.69 -19.83 6.29
CA VAL A 395 -12.76 -18.80 6.75
C VAL A 395 -12.10 -19.17 8.08
N ASN A 396 -12.85 -19.66 9.06
CA ASN A 396 -12.31 -19.94 10.39
C ASN A 396 -11.57 -21.28 10.49
N GLN A 397 -11.86 -22.25 9.63
CA GLN A 397 -11.24 -23.59 9.70
C GLN A 397 -10.06 -23.76 8.74
N LYS A 398 -10.08 -23.04 7.62
CA LYS A 398 -9.13 -23.26 6.51
C LYS A 398 -8.08 -22.16 6.41
N LEU A 399 -8.38 -20.96 6.92
CA LEU A 399 -7.47 -19.83 6.85
C LEU A 399 -6.74 -19.62 8.17
N SER A 400 -5.60 -18.92 8.10
CA SER A 400 -4.95 -18.43 9.32
C SER A 400 -5.86 -17.40 10.01
N LYS A 401 -5.66 -17.19 11.31
CA LYS A 401 -6.44 -16.19 12.06
C LYS A 401 -6.33 -14.79 11.44
N GLU A 402 -5.13 -14.42 10.99
CA GLU A 402 -4.88 -13.12 10.37
C GLU A 402 -5.60 -12.99 9.02
N ASP A 403 -5.41 -13.95 8.12
CA ASP A 403 -6.01 -13.92 6.78
C ASP A 403 -7.54 -14.01 6.84
N GLY A 404 -8.05 -14.83 7.76
CA GLY A 404 -9.48 -14.92 8.00
C GLY A 404 -10.08 -13.63 8.53
N ASN A 405 -9.35 -12.89 9.39
CA ASN A 405 -9.82 -11.57 9.85
C ASN A 405 -9.78 -10.55 8.70
N LYS A 406 -8.70 -10.49 7.90
CA LYS A 406 -8.61 -9.62 6.72
C LYS A 406 -9.78 -9.86 5.76
N PHE A 407 -10.10 -11.12 5.46
CA PHE A 407 -11.21 -11.47 4.58
C PHE A 407 -12.58 -10.98 5.12
N LYS A 408 -12.82 -11.14 6.43
CA LYS A 408 -14.06 -10.67 7.06
C LYS A 408 -14.15 -9.14 7.15
N VAL A 409 -13.02 -8.47 7.39
CA VAL A 409 -12.95 -7.01 7.36
C VAL A 409 -13.27 -6.51 5.95
N ALA A 410 -12.72 -7.14 4.91
CA ALA A 410 -13.07 -6.84 3.52
C ALA A 410 -14.58 -7.02 3.24
N MET A 411 -15.19 -8.09 3.74
CA MET A 411 -16.65 -8.29 3.68
C MET A 411 -17.43 -7.16 4.34
N LEU A 412 -16.95 -6.64 5.48
CA LEU A 412 -17.58 -5.52 6.18
C LEU A 412 -17.43 -4.21 5.41
N GLU A 413 -16.24 -3.94 4.87
CA GLU A 413 -15.95 -2.76 4.06
C GLU A 413 -16.84 -2.70 2.83
N ILE A 414 -17.08 -3.84 2.17
CA ILE A 414 -18.07 -3.94 1.09
C ILE A 414 -19.45 -3.46 1.55
N GLY A 415 -19.94 -4.00 2.67
CA GLY A 415 -21.24 -3.59 3.20
C GLY A 415 -21.27 -2.10 3.54
N LYS A 416 -20.19 -1.57 4.11
CA LYS A 416 -20.07 -0.16 4.48
C LYS A 416 -20.10 0.75 3.24
N ASN A 417 -19.32 0.41 2.21
CA ASN A 417 -19.29 1.18 0.96
C ASN A 417 -20.66 1.19 0.29
N VAL A 418 -21.40 0.08 0.35
CA VAL A 418 -22.78 0.00 -0.13
C VAL A 418 -23.69 0.95 0.66
N ALA A 419 -23.64 0.92 2.00
CA ALA A 419 -24.42 1.83 2.85
C ALA A 419 -24.10 3.32 2.62
N GLU A 420 -22.85 3.63 2.33
CA GLU A 420 -22.43 5.00 2.03
C GLU A 420 -22.91 5.44 0.65
N ALA A 421 -22.93 4.54 -0.33
CA ALA A 421 -23.42 4.79 -1.68
C ALA A 421 -24.96 4.85 -1.78
N SER A 422 -25.67 4.08 -0.95
CA SER A 422 -27.15 4.06 -0.88
C SER A 422 -27.75 5.26 -0.16
N GLY A 423 -26.94 6.05 0.56
CA GLY A 423 -27.32 7.21 1.36
C GLY A 423 -27.98 8.36 0.59
N GLY A 424 -29.23 8.18 0.14
CA GLY A 424 -30.25 9.20 -0.06
C GLY A 424 -30.62 9.57 -1.50
N PHE A 425 -31.84 9.20 -1.91
CA PHE A 425 -32.59 9.53 -3.14
C PHE A 425 -32.84 11.04 -3.43
N LEU A 426 -31.99 11.98 -2.96
CA LEU A 426 -31.94 13.37 -3.43
C LEU A 426 -30.65 13.98 -2.87
N GLY A 427 -29.68 14.29 -3.74
CA GLY A 427 -28.39 14.93 -3.43
C GLY A 427 -28.46 16.34 -2.84
N PHE A 428 -29.36 16.57 -1.87
CA PHE A 428 -29.56 17.82 -1.16
C PHE A 428 -29.41 17.70 0.37
N PHE A 429 -29.40 16.49 0.95
CA PHE A 429 -29.28 16.32 2.42
C PHE A 429 -28.45 15.09 2.86
N GLY A 430 -27.12 15.18 2.71
CA GLY A 430 -26.14 14.55 3.62
C GLY A 430 -25.80 13.07 3.43
N SER A 431 -24.50 12.77 3.50
CA SER A 431 -23.83 11.45 3.46
C SER A 431 -24.04 10.62 4.74
N LYS A 432 -25.29 10.32 5.11
CA LYS A 432 -25.57 9.59 6.36
C LYS A 432 -26.15 8.21 6.08
N ILE A 433 -25.41 7.19 6.49
CA ILE A 433 -25.88 5.80 6.68
C ILE A 433 -27.14 5.82 7.55
N SER A 434 -28.17 5.09 7.13
CA SER A 434 -29.42 4.97 7.89
C SER A 434 -29.23 4.15 9.17
N LYS A 435 -30.18 4.28 10.12
CA LYS A 435 -30.11 3.49 11.36
C LYS A 435 -30.29 1.99 11.11
N GLU A 436 -31.03 1.65 10.06
CA GLU A 436 -31.29 0.30 9.60
C GLU A 436 -30.02 -0.32 9.01
N GLU A 437 -29.30 0.40 8.15
CA GLU A 437 -27.99 -0.03 7.61
C GLU A 437 -26.92 -0.11 8.69
N GLU A 438 -26.87 0.83 9.64
CA GLU A 438 -25.94 0.78 10.78
C GLU A 438 -26.17 -0.48 11.65
N ARG A 439 -27.44 -0.86 11.84
CA ARG A 439 -27.80 -2.12 12.50
C ARG A 439 -27.42 -3.34 11.67
N ALA A 440 -27.61 -3.28 10.35
CA ALA A 440 -27.23 -4.36 9.45
C ALA A 440 -25.72 -4.59 9.44
N LEU A 441 -24.92 -3.52 9.37
CA LEU A 441 -23.47 -3.57 9.50
C LEU A 441 -23.05 -4.16 10.86
N SER A 442 -23.69 -3.71 11.95
CA SER A 442 -23.43 -4.27 13.28
C SER A 442 -23.76 -5.76 13.36
N ALA A 443 -24.86 -6.19 12.74
CA ALA A 443 -25.24 -7.59 12.66
C ALA A 443 -24.24 -8.40 11.81
N LEU A 444 -23.74 -7.83 10.72
CA LEU A 444 -22.70 -8.43 9.89
C LEU A 444 -21.40 -8.62 10.67
N VAL A 445 -20.94 -7.62 11.43
CA VAL A 445 -19.77 -7.72 12.33
C VAL A 445 -19.93 -8.88 13.31
N ILE A 446 -21.08 -8.96 13.97
CA ILE A 446 -21.37 -10.03 14.94
C ILE A 446 -21.40 -11.39 14.25
N ALA A 447 -22.05 -11.49 13.09
CA ALA A 447 -22.20 -12.74 12.36
C ALA A 447 -20.87 -13.26 11.81
N LEU A 448 -19.98 -12.37 11.37
CA LEU A 448 -18.63 -12.71 10.91
C LEU A 448 -17.67 -12.99 12.08
N GLY A 449 -17.97 -12.50 13.28
CA GLY A 449 -17.08 -12.62 14.43
C GLY A 449 -15.76 -11.91 14.17
N ILE A 450 -15.81 -10.67 13.69
CA ILE A 450 -14.64 -9.83 13.45
C ILE A 450 -14.03 -9.44 14.80
N GLU A 451 -12.73 -9.64 14.95
CA GLU A 451 -11.96 -9.07 16.06
C GLU A 451 -11.53 -7.66 15.65
N LEU A 452 -12.15 -6.65 16.27
CA LEU A 452 -11.83 -5.22 16.07
C LEU A 452 -10.64 -4.77 16.91
#